data_AF-A0A1B6BG70-F1
#
_entry.id   AF-A0A1B6BG70-F1
#
_cell.length_a   1.000
_cell.length_b   1.000
_cell.length_c   1.000
_cell.angle_alpha   90.00
_cell.angle_beta   90.00
_cell.angle_gamma   90.00
#
_symmetry.space_group_name_H-M   'P 1'
#
loop_
_entity.id
_entity.type
_entity.pdbx_description
1 polymer ?
#
loop_
_entity_poly.entity_id
_entity_poly.type
_entity_poly.pdbx_seq_one_letter_code
_entity_poly.pdbx_strand_id
1 'polypeptide(L)'
;MTPSTITRFVEKLERKHLISRKSEGKHVLIFKTEKGESLQAEIVKSWDNLHSAYKDILTEQETEQFIVIANKLLSKLGDAGEDF
;
A
#
# COMPACT_ATOMS: atom_id res chain seq x y z
N MET A 1 -8.78 5.91 -4.64
CA MET A 1 -9.33 5.68 -3.28
C MET A 1 -9.97 6.95 -2.80
N THR A 2 -11.16 6.88 -2.20
CA THR A 2 -11.83 8.09 -1.70
C THR A 2 -11.28 8.47 -0.31
N PRO A 3 -11.35 9.76 0.06
CA PRO A 3 -10.98 10.20 1.41
C PRO A 3 -11.75 9.46 2.52
N SER A 4 -13.02 9.13 2.30
CA SER A 4 -13.86 8.40 3.27
C SER A 4 -13.35 6.97 3.53
N THR A 5 -12.82 6.29 2.52
CA THR A 5 -12.20 4.97 2.68
C THR A 5 -10.94 5.05 3.53
N ILE A 6 -10.10 6.08 3.32
CA ILE A 6 -8.87 6.29 4.09
C ILE A 6 -9.22 6.55 5.56
N THR A 7 -10.15 7.45 5.84
CA THR A 7 -10.58 7.76 7.21
C THR A 7 -11.10 6.52 7.94
N ARG A 8 -12.00 5.75 7.31
CA ARG A 8 -12.54 4.51 7.89
C ARG A 8 -11.47 3.44 8.11
N PHE A 9 -10.43 3.42 7.29
CA PHE A 9 -9.29 2.53 7.46
C PHE A 9 -8.44 2.93 8.68
N VAL A 10 -8.07 4.21 8.78
CA VAL A 10 -7.30 4.75 9.92
C VAL A 10 -8.07 4.52 11.23
N GLU A 11 -9.37 4.79 11.27
CA GLU A 11 -10.19 4.53 12.47
C GLU A 11 -10.18 3.05 12.89
N LYS A 12 -10.19 2.12 11.94
CA LYS A 12 -10.10 0.68 12.24
C LYS A 12 -8.74 0.31 12.85
N LEU A 13 -7.65 0.90 12.35
CA LEU A 13 -6.32 0.66 12.89
C LEU A 13 -6.16 1.23 14.31
N GLU A 14 -6.72 2.41 14.56
CA GLU A 14 -6.73 3.02 15.89
C GLU A 14 -7.56 2.21 16.88
N ARG A 15 -8.76 1.73 16.49
CA ARG A 15 -9.57 0.83 17.33
C ARG A 15 -8.87 -0.49 17.68
N LYS A 16 -7.91 -0.93 16.86
CA LYS A 16 -7.07 -2.11 17.12
C LYS A 16 -5.82 -1.80 17.96
N HIS A 17 -5.63 -0.53 18.34
CA HIS A 17 -4.46 0.01 19.02
C HIS A 17 -3.15 -0.19 18.25
N LEU A 18 -3.21 -0.21 16.91
CA LEU A 18 -2.02 -0.32 16.05
C LEU A 18 -1.43 1.05 15.71
N ILE A 19 -2.26 2.09 15.74
CA ILE A 19 -1.87 3.48 15.55
C ILE A 19 -2.54 4.36 16.59
N SER A 20 -2.01 5.55 16.80
CA SER A 20 -2.63 6.63 17.57
C SER A 20 -2.73 7.89 16.71
N ARG A 21 -3.75 8.71 16.98
CA ARG A 21 -3.92 10.01 16.33
C ARG A 21 -3.71 11.16 17.30
N LYS A 22 -3.09 12.23 16.81
CA LYS A 22 -3.00 13.51 17.50
C LYS A 22 -3.49 14.62 16.58
N SER A 23 -4.48 15.37 17.02
CA SER A 23 -4.96 16.54 16.29
C SER A 23 -4.07 17.75 16.62
N GLU A 24 -3.53 18.39 15.58
CA GLU A 24 -2.78 19.64 15.66
C GLU A 24 -3.40 20.67 14.71
N GLY A 25 -4.28 21.51 15.27
CA GLY A 25 -5.06 22.47 14.48
C GLY A 25 -5.96 21.77 13.45
N LYS A 26 -5.71 22.03 12.15
CA LYS A 26 -6.42 21.37 11.04
C LYS A 26 -5.78 20.05 10.60
N HIS A 27 -4.65 19.68 11.17
CA HIS A 27 -3.92 18.46 10.82
C HIS A 27 -4.20 17.34 11.81
N VAL A 28 -4.18 16.12 11.31
CA VAL A 28 -4.20 14.90 12.12
C VAL A 28 -2.91 14.15 11.86
N LEU A 29 -2.07 14.06 12.88
CA LEU A 29 -0.84 13.30 12.85
C LEU A 29 -1.15 11.86 13.27
N ILE A 30 -0.58 10.89 12.56
CA ILE A 30 -0.75 9.47 12.79
C ILE A 30 0.59 8.90 13.24
N PHE A 31 0.59 8.20 14.36
CA PHE A 31 1.79 7.55 14.91
C PHE A 31 1.54 6.06 15.08
N LYS A 32 2.58 5.25 14.91
CA LYS A 32 2.56 3.83 15.24
C LYS A 32 2.68 3.63 16.74
N THR A 33 1.92 2.68 17.29
CA THR A 33 2.07 2.25 18.70
C THR A 33 3.12 1.14 18.79
N GLU A 34 3.54 0.76 19.99
CA GLU A 34 4.42 -0.42 20.18
C GLU A 34 3.82 -1.71 19.58
N LYS A 35 2.49 -1.86 19.69
CA LYS A 35 1.76 -2.98 19.08
C LYS A 35 1.79 -2.88 17.54
N GLY A 36 1.64 -1.69 16.98
CA GLY A 36 1.79 -1.44 15.55
C GLY A 36 3.19 -1.73 15.05
N GLU A 37 4.22 -1.34 15.82
CA GLU A 37 5.63 -1.62 15.54
C GLU A 37 5.89 -3.12 15.46
N SER A 38 5.36 -3.86 16.44
CA SER A 38 5.57 -5.30 16.53
C SER A 38 4.95 -6.03 15.33
N LEU A 39 3.80 -5.56 14.85
CA LEU A 39 3.15 -6.09 13.66
C LEU A 39 3.89 -5.73 12.37
N GLN A 40 4.61 -4.61 12.34
CA GLN A 40 5.36 -4.18 11.16
C GLN A 40 6.38 -5.24 10.73
N ALA A 41 7.08 -5.85 11.69
CA ALA A 41 8.05 -6.91 11.41
C ALA A 41 7.39 -8.14 10.75
N GLU A 42 6.19 -8.53 11.19
CA GLU A 42 5.45 -9.64 10.61
C GLU A 42 4.97 -9.32 9.18
N ILE A 43 4.47 -8.09 8.96
CA ILE A 43 4.05 -7.63 7.63
C ILE A 43 5.22 -7.66 6.66
N VAL A 44 6.38 -7.15 7.06
CA VAL A 44 7.60 -7.16 6.24
C VAL A 44 8.02 -8.59 5.93
N LYS A 45 8.02 -9.48 6.93
CA LYS A 45 8.35 -10.89 6.71
C LYS A 45 7.38 -11.57 5.72
N SER A 46 6.08 -11.34 5.85
CA SER A 46 5.09 -11.86 4.91
C SER A 46 5.29 -11.31 3.50
N TRP A 47 5.62 -10.03 3.38
CA TRP A 47 5.96 -9.40 2.11
C TRP A 47 7.21 -10.02 1.48
N ASP A 48 8.27 -10.24 2.26
CA ASP A 48 9.52 -10.84 1.80
C ASP A 48 9.32 -12.30 1.38
N ASN A 49 8.48 -13.05 2.09
CA ASN A 49 8.10 -14.41 1.71
C ASN A 49 7.34 -14.43 0.38
N LEU A 50 6.39 -13.50 0.20
CA LEU A 50 5.68 -13.36 -1.06
C LEU A 50 6.67 -13.00 -2.18
N HIS A 51 7.52 -12.00 -1.97
CA HIS A 51 8.52 -11.62 -2.95
C HIS A 51 9.44 -12.81 -3.29
N SER A 52 9.92 -13.54 -2.28
CA SER A 52 10.79 -14.71 -2.50
C SER A 52 10.10 -15.87 -3.21
N ALA A 53 8.78 -16.01 -3.11
CA ALA A 53 8.05 -17.05 -3.83
C ALA A 53 7.95 -16.78 -5.34
N TYR A 54 7.99 -15.51 -5.74
CA TYR A 54 7.84 -15.10 -7.15
C TYR A 54 9.13 -14.54 -7.77
N LYS A 55 10.16 -14.21 -6.98
CA LYS A 55 11.40 -13.57 -7.48
C LYS A 55 12.14 -14.37 -8.55
N ASP A 56 11.99 -15.69 -8.56
CA ASP A 56 12.69 -16.58 -9.50
C ASP A 56 11.81 -16.95 -10.71
N ILE A 57 10.58 -16.42 -10.79
CA ILE A 57 9.66 -16.67 -11.91
C ILE A 57 10.04 -15.81 -13.13
N LEU A 58 10.47 -14.58 -12.88
CA LEU A 58 10.93 -13.66 -13.91
C LEU A 58 12.38 -13.27 -13.60
N THR A 59 13.23 -13.32 -14.61
CA THR A 59 14.52 -12.65 -14.55
C THR A 59 14.34 -11.13 -14.40
N GLU A 60 15.40 -10.44 -13.98
CA GLU A 60 15.40 -8.97 -13.87
C GLU A 60 14.99 -8.31 -15.21
N GLN A 61 15.53 -8.80 -16.32
CA GLN A 61 15.22 -8.32 -17.67
C GLN A 61 13.74 -8.55 -18.05
N GLU A 62 13.19 -9.73 -17.75
CA GLU A 62 11.77 -10.03 -18.00
C GLU A 62 10.85 -9.16 -17.14
N THR A 63 11.27 -8.87 -15.90
CA THR A 63 10.54 -7.98 -14.98
C THR A 63 10.50 -6.56 -15.50
N GLU A 64 11.65 -6.03 -15.97
CA GLU A 64 11.72 -4.70 -16.59
C GLU A 64 10.81 -4.60 -17.81
N GLN A 65 10.88 -5.59 -18.71
CA GLN A 65 10.04 -5.63 -19.91
C GLN A 65 8.56 -5.74 -19.57
N PHE A 66 8.20 -6.55 -18.57
CA PHE A 66 6.84 -6.68 -18.08
C PHE A 66 6.29 -5.35 -17.55
N ILE A 67 7.07 -4.63 -16.72
CA ILE A 67 6.68 -3.32 -16.18
C ILE A 67 6.43 -2.32 -17.32
N VAL A 68 7.28 -2.28 -18.34
CA VAL A 68 7.09 -1.40 -19.51
C VAL A 68 5.79 -1.71 -20.24
N ILE A 69 5.52 -3.00 -20.51
CA ILE A 69 4.30 -3.43 -21.20
C ILE A 69 3.06 -3.12 -20.36
N ALA A 70 3.10 -3.44 -19.06
CA ALA A 70 2.01 -3.19 -18.13
C ALA A 70 1.67 -1.70 -18.04
N ASN A 71 2.68 -0.83 -17.93
CA ASN A 71 2.48 0.62 -17.91
C ASN A 71 1.88 1.13 -19.22
N LYS A 72 2.32 0.62 -20.38
CA LYS A 72 1.75 0.98 -21.69
C LYS A 72 0.29 0.56 -21.83
N LEU A 73 -0.09 -0.58 -21.25
CA LEU A 73 -1.49 -1.02 -21.21
C LEU A 73 -2.31 -0.14 -20.27
N LEU A 74 -1.80 0.13 -19.07
CA LEU A 74 -2.47 0.96 -18.07
C LEU A 74 -2.68 2.39 -18.56
N SER A 75 -1.70 3.00 -19.25
CA SER A 75 -1.88 4.34 -19.81
C SER A 75 -3.02 4.36 -20.83
N LYS A 76 -3.07 3.37 -21.72
CA LYS A 76 -4.11 3.27 -22.74
C LYS A 76 -5.51 3.01 -22.17
N LEU A 77 -5.59 2.30 -21.04
CA LEU A 77 -6.86 2.04 -20.33
C LEU A 77 -7.28 3.24 -19.46
N GLY A 78 -6.31 3.97 -18.89
CA GLY A 78 -6.57 5.21 -18.15
C GLY A 78 -7.10 6.32 -19.04
N ASP A 79 -6.55 6.45 -20.24
CA ASP A 79 -7.00 7.42 -21.26
C ASP A 79 -8.40 7.10 -21.81
N ALA A 80 -8.89 5.86 -21.65
CA ALA A 80 -10.25 5.45 -22.05
C ALA A 80 -11.31 5.71 -20.96
N GLY A 81 -10.90 6.25 -19.80
CA GLY A 81 -11.75 6.41 -18.61
C GLY A 81 -12.24 7.83 -18.33
N GLU A 82 -11.95 8.83 -19.17
CA GLU A 82 -12.36 10.24 -18.95
C GLU A 82 -13.71 10.63 -19.61
N ASP A 83 -14.42 9.69 -20.25
CA ASP A 83 -15.70 9.97 -20.95
C ASP A 83 -16.98 9.70 -20.13
N PHE A 84 -16.94 9.70 -18.79
CA PHE A 84 -18.15 9.60 -17.94
C PHE A 84 -18.11 10.46 -16.67
#